data_AF-A0A0C3LHB1-F1
#
_entry.id   AF-A0A0C3LHB1-F1
#
_cell.length_a   1.000
_cell.length_b   1.000
_cell.length_c   1.000
_cell.angle_alpha   90.00
_cell.angle_beta   90.00
_cell.angle_gamma   90.00
#
_symmetry.space_group_name_H-M   'P 1'
#
loop_
_entity.id
_entity.type
_entity.pdbx_description
1 polymer ?
#
loop_
_entity_poly.entity_id
_entity_poly.type
_entity_poly.pdbx_seq_one_letter_code
_entity_poly.pdbx_strand_id
1 'polypeptide(L)' 'ELEQYLAEAVTPAEPLDWWRVRLPHARYPRLARMARDFLAIPGSSVSVERCLNIGRDVISLRRASLSADTIRLLMTF' A
#
# COMPACT_ATOMS: atom_id res chain seq x y z
N GLU A 1 -22.82 10.55 -4.46
CA GLU A 1 -21.66 10.17 -3.63
C GLU A 1 -20.61 11.26 -3.62
N LEU A 2 -19.97 11.58 -4.75
CA LEU A 2 -18.88 12.57 -4.79
C LEU A 2 -19.27 13.95 -4.27
N GLU A 3 -20.33 14.56 -4.79
CA GLU A 3 -20.74 15.89 -4.33
C GLU A 3 -21.11 15.93 -2.85
N GLN A 4 -21.76 14.87 -2.36
CA GLN A 4 -22.12 14.75 -0.95
C GLN A 4 -20.88 14.59 -0.06
N TYR A 5 -19.86 13.87 -0.52
CA TYR A 5 -18.58 13.75 0.18
C TYR A 5 -17.84 15.09 0.20
N LEU A 6 -17.81 15.81 -0.93
CA LEU A 6 -17.16 17.14 -1.03
C LEU A 6 -17.90 18.22 -0.22
N ALA A 7 -19.20 18.05 0.03
CA ALA A 7 -20.00 18.94 0.86
C ALA A 7 -19.86 18.65 2.37
N GLU A 8 -19.29 17.51 2.78
CA GLU A 8 -19.03 17.22 4.20
C GLU A 8 -17.87 18.09 4.72
N ALA A 9 -17.96 18.51 5.98
CA ALA A 9 -16.89 19.23 6.63
C ALA A 9 -15.64 18.35 6.75
N VAL A 10 -14.47 18.95 6.50
CA VAL A 10 -13.18 18.27 6.65
C VAL A 10 -12.92 17.99 8.12
N THR A 11 -12.71 16.71 8.44
CA THR A 11 -12.36 16.26 9.79
C THR A 11 -10.86 15.93 9.86
N PRO A 12 -10.14 16.35 10.92
CA PRO A 12 -8.76 15.94 11.12
C PRO A 12 -8.72 14.46 11.52
N ALA A 13 -8.46 13.60 10.54
CA ALA A 13 -8.33 12.16 10.73
C ALA A 13 -7.36 11.58 9.69
N GLU A 14 -6.68 10.51 10.05
CA GLU A 14 -5.90 9.73 9.08
C GLU A 14 -6.84 9.18 8.00
N PRO A 15 -6.56 9.42 6.71
CA PRO A 15 -7.50 9.08 5.63
C PRO A 15 -7.90 7.60 5.61
N LEU A 16 -6.95 6.69 5.86
CA LEU A 16 -7.22 5.25 5.90
C LEU A 16 -8.16 4.87 7.05
N ASP A 17 -7.96 5.47 8.23
CA ASP A 17 -8.81 5.23 9.40
C ASP A 17 -10.21 5.81 9.18
N TRP A 18 -10.30 7.00 8.58
CA TRP A 18 -11.56 7.65 8.25
C TRP A 18 -12.42 6.77 7.32
N TRP A 19 -11.82 6.24 6.24
CA TRP A 19 -12.50 5.34 5.32
C TRP A 19 -12.84 3.99 5.97
N ARG A 20 -11.97 3.44 6.83
CA ARG A 20 -12.22 2.17 7.54
C ARG A 20 -13.45 2.22 8.45
N VAL A 21 -13.62 3.30 9.21
CA VAL A 21 -14.77 3.45 10.14
C VAL A 21 -16.08 3.67 9.39
N ARG A 22 -16.03 4.28 8.20
CA ARG A 22 -17.22 4.61 7.40
C ARG A 22 -17.55 3.55 6.34
N LEU A 23 -16.64 2.63 6.05
CA LEU A 23 -16.84 1.49 5.15
C LEU A 23 -18.06 0.63 5.51
N PRO A 24 -18.27 0.23 6.80
CA PRO A 24 -19.41 -0.59 7.21
C PRO A 24 -20.76 0.11 7.02
N HIS A 25 -20.77 1.44 7.04
CA HIS A 25 -21.97 2.26 6.97
C HIS A 25 -22.50 2.43 5.54
N ALA A 26 -21.82 1.88 4.53
CA ALA A 26 -22.22 1.88 3.12
C ALA A 26 -22.65 3.24 2.54
N ARG A 27 -22.24 4.36 3.15
CA ARG A 27 -22.68 5.71 2.76
C ARG A 27 -22.14 6.11 1.39
N TYR A 28 -20.95 5.62 1.02
CA TYR A 28 -20.28 5.89 -0.25
C TYR A 28 -19.59 4.63 -0.81
N PRO A 29 -20.34 3.61 -1.26
CA PRO A 29 -19.77 2.32 -1.62
C PRO A 29 -18.80 2.40 -2.80
N ARG A 30 -19.03 3.31 -3.78
CA ARG A 30 -18.14 3.46 -4.93
C ARG A 30 -16.90 4.28 -4.56
N LEU A 31 -17.07 5.38 -3.84
CA LEU A 31 -15.92 6.18 -3.38
C LEU A 31 -15.03 5.41 -2.40
N ALA A 32 -15.61 4.61 -1.50
CA ALA A 32 -14.85 3.80 -0.56
C ALA A 32 -13.92 2.80 -1.26
N ARG A 33 -14.39 2.18 -2.35
CA ARG A 33 -13.56 1.30 -3.18
C ARG A 33 -12.42 2.08 -3.83
N MET A 34 -12.71 3.22 -4.46
CA MET A 34 -11.68 4.09 -5.06
C MET A 34 -10.66 4.58 -4.03
N ALA A 35 -11.12 5.01 -2.86
CA ALA A 35 -10.27 5.51 -1.79
C ALA A 35 -9.29 4.44 -1.31
N ARG A 36 -9.72 3.18 -1.20
CA ARG A 36 -8.81 2.07 -0.88
C ARG A 36 -7.75 1.87 -1.95
N ASP A 37 -8.12 1.95 -3.22
CA ASP A 37 -7.18 1.77 -4.33
C ASP A 37 -6.14 2.91 -4.37
N PHE A 38 -6.58 4.16 -4.16
CA PHE A 38 -5.69 5.32 -4.18
C PHE A 38 -4.82 5.44 -2.94
N LEU A 39 -5.36 5.21 -1.74
CA LEU A 39 -4.62 5.34 -0.48
C LEU A 39 -3.63 4.19 -0.25
N ALA A 40 -3.75 3.08 -0.98
CA ALA A 40 -2.77 2.00 -0.96
C ALA A 40 -1.50 2.32 -1.76
N ILE A 41 -1.52 3.35 -2.62
CA ILE A 41 -0.37 3.75 -3.42
C ILE A 41 0.66 4.40 -2.49
N PRO A 42 1.87 3.83 -2.34
CA PRO A 42 2.89 4.45 -1.51
C PRO A 42 3.31 5.79 -2.12
N GLY A 43 3.41 6.83 -1.29
CA GLY A 43 3.81 8.17 -1.73
C GLY A 43 5.29 8.30 -2.12
N SER A 44 6.09 7.23 -2.03
CA SER A 44 7.50 7.20 -2.42
C SER A 44 7.96 5.80 -2.84
N SER A 45 9.09 5.73 -3.55
CA SER A 45 9.79 4.49 -3.92
C SER A 45 10.53 3.82 -2.75
N VAL A 46 10.54 4.42 -1.55
CA VAL A 46 11.32 3.95 -0.40
C VAL A 46 10.97 2.50 -0.01
N SER A 47 9.71 2.08 -0.20
CA SER A 47 9.30 0.68 0.01
C SER A 47 10.00 -0.28 -0.95
N VAL A 48 10.07 0.08 -2.23
CA VAL A 48 10.76 -0.71 -3.27
C VAL A 48 12.27 -0.70 -3.06
N GLU A 49 12.84 0.45 -2.70
CA GLU A 49 14.27 0.56 -2.39
C GLU A 49 14.67 -0.31 -1.20
N ARG A 50 13.81 -0.44 -0.18
CA ARG A 50 14.05 -1.37 0.94
C ARG A 50 14.11 -2.82 0.46
N CYS A 51 13.18 -3.25 -0.40
CA CYS A 51 13.21 -4.59 -0.98
C CYS A 51 14.47 -4.80 -1.83
N LEU A 52 14.84 -3.82 -2.66
CA LEU A 52 16.05 -3.90 -3.50
C LEU A 52 17.34 -3.89 -2.68
N ASN A 53 17.36 -3.22 -1.52
CA ASN A 53 18.48 -3.28 -0.58
C ASN A 53 18.70 -4.68 -0.03
N ILE A 54 17.63 -5.40 0.34
CA ILE A 54 17.71 -6.82 0.72
C ILE A 54 18.20 -7.66 -0.47
N GLY A 55 17.71 -7.33 -1.68
CA GLY A 55 18.16 -7.94 -2.93
C GLY A 55 19.67 -7.83 -3.13
N ARG A 56 20.31 -6.74 -2.72
CA ARG A 56 21.77 -6.63 -2.79
C ARG A 56 22.47 -7.72 -1.98
N ASP A 57 21.98 -8.13 -0.82
CA ASP A 57 22.63 -9.20 -0.04
C ASP A 57 22.26 -10.61 -0.54
N VAL A 58 21.05 -10.78 -1.05
CA VAL A 58 20.51 -12.07 -1.50
C VAL A 58 20.96 -12.43 -2.93
N ILE A 59 21.08 -11.43 -3.81
CA ILE A 59 21.42 -11.58 -5.23
C ILE A 59 22.94 -11.38 -5.48
N SER A 60 23.63 -10.59 -4.65
CA SER A 60 25.08 -10.32 -4.84
C SER A 60 25.99 -11.48 -4.40
N LEU A 61 27.28 -11.30 -4.70
CA LEU A 61 28.43 -12.21 -4.62
C LEU A 61 28.50 -13.16 -3.42
N ARG A 62 27.84 -12.85 -2.31
CA ARG A 62 27.88 -13.64 -1.07
C ARG A 62 26.97 -14.88 -1.09
N ARG A 63 25.92 -14.90 -1.93
CA ARG A 63 24.96 -16.04 -2.04
C ARG A 63 24.57 -16.36 -3.50
N ALA A 64 25.52 -16.30 -4.43
CA ALA A 64 25.30 -16.55 -5.86
C ALA A 64 24.84 -17.98 -6.24
N SER A 65 24.62 -18.89 -5.27
CA SER A 65 24.16 -20.26 -5.50
C SER A 65 22.68 -20.49 -5.13
N LEU A 66 21.94 -19.45 -4.75
CA LEU A 66 20.50 -19.59 -4.48
C LEU A 66 19.72 -19.75 -5.80
N SER A 67 18.73 -20.64 -5.80
CA SER A 67 17.79 -20.73 -6.91
C SER A 67 16.94 -19.46 -7.01
N ALA A 68 16.47 -19.15 -8.22
CA ALA A 68 15.57 -18.01 -8.46
C ALA A 68 14.33 -18.05 -7.56
N ASP A 69 13.77 -19.25 -7.31
CA ASP A 69 12.64 -19.43 -6.41
C ASP A 69 12.98 -19.04 -4.96
N THR A 70 14.18 -19.40 -4.48
CA THR A 70 14.63 -19.05 -3.13
C THR A 70 14.87 -17.55 -2.98
N ILE A 71 15.44 -16.92 -4.01
CA ILE A 71 15.64 -15.46 -4.05
C ILE A 71 14.29 -14.74 -4.01
N ARG A 72 13.32 -15.18 -4.83
CA ARG A 72 11.98 -14.61 -4.87
C ARG A 72 11.31 -14.70 -3.50
N LEU A 73 11.38 -15.88 -2.87
CA LEU A 73 10.87 -16.10 -1.52
C LEU A 73 11.42 -15.03 -0.56
N LEU A 74 12.76 -14.92 -0.47
CA LEU A 74 13.44 -14.01 0.45
C LEU A 74 13.17 -12.52 0.19
N MET A 75 12.82 -12.13 -1.04
CA MET A 75 12.51 -10.72 -1.37
C MET A 75 11.04 -10.35 -1.18
N THR A 76 10.14 -11.34 -1.06
CA THR A 76 8.69 -11.13 -0.91
C THR A 76 8.16 -11.32 0.51
N PHE A 77 9.02 -11.75 1.45
CA PHE A 77 8.70 -11.91 2.87
C PHE A 77 9.13 -10.73 3.73
#